data_AF-A0A962ZY83-F1
#
_entry.id   AF-A0A962ZY83-F1
#
_cell.length_a   1.000
_cell.length_b   1.000
_cell.length_c   1.000
_cell.angle_alpha   90.00
_cell.angle_beta   90.00
_cell.angle_gamma   90.00
#
_symmetry.space_group_name_H-M   'P 1'
#
loop_
_entity.id
_entity.type
_entity.pdbx_description
1 polymer ?
#
loop_
_entity_poly.entity_id
_entity_poly.type
_entity_poly.pdbx_seq_one_letter_code
_entity_poly.pdbx_strand_id
1 'polypeptide(L)'
;MPAGYRSIAAEQGVPHSLLYAVALAESGKRIESAEAFRPWPWTLNLAGQGYFYETRSSAWQALTAWLREGRRSIDVGLMQVNWRYHHERLGTTWQALDPYHNLRVGAAILKQCYQTRRDWWSSVGCYHAPADADRAARYRQRVVSHWRRIEDAG
;
A
#
# COMPACT_ATOMS: atom_id res chain seq x y z
N MET A 1 12.66 -1.68 10.27
CA MET A 1 11.51 -0.92 9.71
C MET A 1 11.86 0.57 9.62
N PRO A 2 11.62 1.25 8.49
CA PRO A 2 11.88 2.69 8.36
C PRO A 2 11.02 3.55 9.31
N ALA A 3 11.58 4.66 9.82
CA ALA A 3 10.93 5.52 10.82
C ALA A 3 9.59 6.11 10.37
N GLY A 4 9.44 6.41 9.06
CA GLY A 4 8.19 6.95 8.51
C GLY A 4 6.96 6.09 8.76
N TYR A 5 7.11 4.76 8.80
CA TYR A 5 6.03 3.84 9.14
C TYR A 5 5.58 3.99 10.59
N ARG A 6 6.51 4.20 11.53
CA ARG A 6 6.16 4.39 12.95
C ARG A 6 5.44 5.73 13.15
N SER A 7 5.93 6.81 12.54
CA SER A 7 5.30 8.13 12.62
C SER A 7 3.87 8.11 12.11
N ILE A 8 3.66 7.65 10.86
CA ILE A 8 2.33 7.66 10.25
C ILE A 8 1.38 6.67 10.94
N ALA A 9 1.89 5.53 11.39
CA ALA A 9 1.11 4.59 12.19
C ALA A 9 0.60 5.21 13.49
N ALA A 10 1.46 5.97 14.20
CA ALA A 10 1.06 6.71 15.40
C ALA A 10 0.04 7.82 15.08
N GLU A 11 0.28 8.62 14.03
CA GLU A 11 -0.64 9.67 13.55
C GLU A 11 -2.06 9.12 13.29
N GLN A 12 -2.17 7.90 12.74
CA GLN A 12 -3.45 7.30 12.35
C GLN A 12 -4.01 6.31 13.39
N GLY A 13 -3.27 6.03 14.47
CA GLY A 13 -3.63 5.03 15.46
C GLY A 13 -3.77 3.61 14.87
N VAL A 14 -2.79 3.20 14.08
CA VAL A 14 -2.64 1.86 13.46
C VAL A 14 -1.37 1.20 14.03
N PRO A 15 -1.31 -0.13 14.24
CA PRO A 15 -0.06 -0.79 14.63
C PRO A 15 1.02 -0.65 13.55
N HIS A 16 2.21 -0.18 13.92
CA HIS A 16 3.27 0.11 12.94
C HIS A 16 3.80 -1.15 12.23
N SER A 17 3.92 -2.29 12.92
CA SER A 17 4.32 -3.56 12.31
C SER A 17 3.27 -4.09 11.34
N LEU A 18 1.98 -3.91 11.66
CA LEU A 18 0.89 -4.22 10.73
C LEU A 18 0.94 -3.35 9.48
N LEU A 19 1.08 -2.03 9.64
CA LEU A 19 1.14 -1.10 8.51
C LEU A 19 2.32 -1.41 7.58
N TYR A 20 3.49 -1.71 8.16
CA TYR A 20 4.66 -2.09 7.37
C TYR A 20 4.47 -3.45 6.67
N ALA A 21 3.85 -4.44 7.33
CA ALA A 21 3.53 -5.73 6.72
C ALA A 21 2.55 -5.60 5.54
N VAL A 22 1.56 -4.72 5.64
CA VAL A 22 0.65 -4.37 4.53
C VAL A 22 1.45 -3.77 3.37
N ALA A 23 2.29 -2.77 3.61
CA ALA A 23 3.11 -2.17 2.55
C ALA A 23 4.05 -3.16 1.86
N LEU A 24 4.60 -4.14 2.60
CA LEU A 24 5.40 -5.23 2.03
C LEU A 24 4.58 -6.14 1.11
N ALA A 25 3.35 -6.47 1.51
CA ALA A 25 2.45 -7.27 0.68
C ALA A 25 1.98 -6.51 -0.57
N GLU A 26 1.85 -5.20 -0.49
CA GLU A 26 1.36 -4.34 -1.57
C GLU A 26 2.43 -4.00 -2.60
N SER A 27 3.57 -3.47 -2.18
CA SER A 27 4.60 -2.93 -3.09
C SER A 27 6.00 -3.46 -2.80
N GLY A 28 6.11 -4.60 -2.11
CA GLY A 28 7.38 -5.23 -1.81
C GLY A 28 8.19 -5.56 -3.06
N LYS A 29 9.41 -5.01 -3.12
CA LYS A 29 10.40 -5.27 -4.16
C LYS A 29 11.70 -5.72 -3.50
N ARG A 30 12.38 -6.69 -4.11
CA ARG A 30 13.76 -7.04 -3.74
C ARG A 30 14.70 -6.00 -4.34
N ILE A 31 15.50 -5.37 -3.48
CA ILE A 31 16.50 -4.38 -3.85
C ILE A 31 17.84 -5.11 -3.88
N GLU A 32 18.35 -5.38 -5.08
CA GLU A 32 19.58 -6.15 -5.29
C GLU A 32 20.77 -5.55 -4.56
N SER A 33 20.93 -4.23 -4.62
CA SER A 33 22.04 -3.51 -3.97
C SER A 33 22.06 -3.54 -2.45
N ALA A 34 20.93 -3.92 -1.82
CA ALA A 34 20.79 -3.94 -0.36
C ALA A 34 20.44 -5.32 0.20
N GLU A 35 20.37 -6.35 -0.66
CA GLU A 35 19.86 -7.69 -0.36
C GLU A 35 18.56 -7.68 0.48
N ALA A 36 17.75 -6.64 0.30
CA ALA A 36 16.62 -6.35 1.19
C ALA A 36 15.31 -6.36 0.41
N PHE A 37 14.29 -7.00 0.99
CA PHE A 37 12.91 -6.91 0.51
C PHE A 37 12.20 -5.76 1.23
N ARG A 38 11.82 -4.72 0.49
CA ARG A 38 11.22 -3.49 1.05
C ARG A 38 10.07 -2.97 0.18
N PRO A 39 9.10 -2.25 0.75
CA PRO A 39 8.07 -1.58 -0.03
C PRO A 39 8.70 -0.53 -0.95
N TRP A 40 8.29 -0.50 -2.21
CA TRP A 40 8.84 0.39 -3.23
C TRP A 40 7.84 1.51 -3.58
N PRO A 41 8.20 2.79 -3.38
CA PRO A 41 7.21 3.88 -3.41
C PRO A 41 6.69 4.23 -4.80
N TRP A 42 7.45 3.92 -5.84
CA TRP A 42 7.09 4.24 -7.22
C TRP A 42 6.62 2.97 -7.95
N THR A 43 5.69 2.28 -7.28
CA THR A 43 5.03 1.09 -7.80
C THR A 43 3.65 1.46 -8.31
N LEU A 44 3.31 1.00 -9.51
CA LEU A 44 1.96 1.11 -10.05
C LEU A 44 1.45 -0.29 -10.41
N ASN A 45 0.19 -0.58 -10.16
CA ASN A 45 -0.46 -1.78 -10.69
C ASN A 45 -1.58 -1.38 -11.65
N LEU A 46 -1.57 -1.94 -12.85
CA LEU A 46 -2.64 -1.79 -13.82
C LEU A 46 -3.19 -3.17 -14.16
N ALA A 47 -4.45 -3.42 -13.80
CA ALA A 47 -5.16 -4.66 -14.10
C ALA A 47 -4.43 -5.95 -13.68
N GLY A 48 -3.76 -5.93 -12.52
CA GLY A 48 -3.00 -7.05 -11.97
C GLY A 48 -1.52 -7.05 -12.35
N GLN A 49 -1.10 -6.25 -13.34
CA GLN A 49 0.29 -6.14 -13.74
C GLN A 49 0.99 -5.03 -12.95
N GLY A 50 2.00 -5.41 -12.15
CA GLY A 50 2.82 -4.50 -11.36
C GLY A 50 3.99 -3.93 -12.17
N TYR A 51 4.23 -2.63 -12.02
CA TYR A 51 5.31 -1.86 -12.64
C TYR A 51 6.09 -1.12 -11.54
N PHE A 52 7.41 -1.34 -11.48
CA PHE A 52 8.28 -0.75 -10.46
C PHE A 52 9.25 0.23 -11.12
N TYR A 53 9.02 1.52 -10.92
CA TYR A 53 9.79 2.58 -11.54
C TYR A 53 10.94 3.05 -10.66
N GLU A 54 12.06 3.44 -11.26
CA GLU A 54 13.24 3.90 -10.50
C GLU A 54 13.07 5.29 -9.89
N THR A 55 12.16 6.12 -10.41
CA THR A 55 11.98 7.50 -9.93
C THR A 55 10.50 7.85 -9.84
N ARG A 56 10.20 8.85 -9.01
CA ARG A 56 8.85 9.45 -8.93
C ARG A 56 8.39 9.96 -10.29
N SER A 57 9.29 10.59 -11.02
CA SER A 57 9.02 11.19 -12.33
C SER A 57 8.61 10.16 -13.37
N SER A 58 9.29 9.01 -13.45
CA SER A 58 8.93 7.96 -14.42
C SER A 58 7.61 7.26 -14.06
N ALA A 59 7.35 7.00 -12.77
CA ALA A 59 6.03 6.52 -12.34
C ALA A 59 4.92 7.55 -12.65
N TRP A 60 5.18 8.84 -12.41
CA TRP A 60 4.21 9.90 -12.66
C TRP A 60 3.85 10.04 -14.14
N GLN A 61 4.86 9.93 -15.03
CA GLN A 61 4.64 9.93 -16.47
C GLN A 61 3.73 8.77 -16.90
N ALA A 62 4.02 7.54 -16.43
CA ALA A 62 3.20 6.37 -16.73
C ALA A 62 1.77 6.50 -16.19
N LEU A 63 1.61 6.87 -14.93
CA LEU A 63 0.29 7.10 -14.31
C LEU A 63 -0.53 8.13 -15.11
N THR A 64 0.11 9.25 -15.48
CA THR A 64 -0.57 10.32 -16.22
C THR A 64 -0.94 9.88 -17.64
N ALA A 65 -0.08 9.13 -18.32
CA ALA A 65 -0.37 8.57 -19.64
C ALA A 65 -1.57 7.63 -19.60
N TRP A 66 -1.59 6.66 -18.68
CA TRP A 66 -2.70 5.72 -18.54
C TRP A 66 -4.03 6.41 -18.19
N LEU A 67 -4.00 7.44 -17.35
CA LEU A 67 -5.20 8.21 -17.04
C LEU A 67 -5.74 8.98 -18.26
N ARG A 68 -4.85 9.50 -19.13
CA ARG A 68 -5.25 10.13 -20.40
C ARG A 68 -5.86 9.13 -21.38
N GLU A 69 -5.41 7.88 -21.35
CA GLU A 69 -6.02 6.76 -22.09
C GLU A 69 -7.36 6.28 -21.48
N GLY A 70 -7.82 6.89 -20.39
CA GLY A 70 -9.07 6.53 -19.72
C GLY A 70 -8.95 5.34 -18.76
N ARG A 71 -7.75 4.79 -18.54
CA ARG A 71 -7.52 3.71 -17.57
C ARG A 71 -7.56 4.29 -16.16
N ARG A 72 -8.55 3.93 -15.35
CA ARG A 72 -8.72 4.48 -13.99
C ARG A 72 -8.47 3.51 -12.85
N SER A 73 -8.59 2.20 -13.08
CA SER A 73 -8.33 1.17 -12.06
C SER A 73 -6.82 0.91 -11.98
N ILE A 74 -6.11 1.81 -11.30
CA ILE A 74 -4.66 1.79 -11.13
C ILE A 74 -4.36 1.85 -9.63
N ASP A 75 -3.60 0.91 -9.11
CA ASP A 75 -3.14 0.96 -7.72
C ASP A 75 -1.82 1.72 -7.64
N VAL A 76 -1.72 2.65 -6.69
CA VAL A 76 -0.62 3.62 -6.64
C VAL A 76 0.18 3.50 -5.36
N GLY A 77 1.51 3.45 -5.51
CA GLY A 77 2.49 3.73 -4.47
C GLY A 77 2.69 2.62 -3.45
N LEU A 78 3.25 3.00 -2.29
CA LEU A 78 3.63 2.09 -1.20
C LEU A 78 2.48 1.19 -0.76
N MET A 79 1.29 1.76 -0.67
CA MET A 79 0.10 1.13 -0.11
C MET A 79 -0.85 0.60 -1.21
N GLN A 80 -0.48 0.71 -2.49
CA GLN A 80 -1.28 0.28 -3.63
C GLN A 80 -2.75 0.77 -3.53
N VAL A 81 -2.91 2.07 -3.24
CA VAL A 81 -4.25 2.67 -3.11
C VAL A 81 -4.82 2.86 -4.51
N ASN A 82 -5.98 2.26 -4.76
CA ASN A 82 -6.62 2.31 -6.07
C ASN A 82 -7.15 3.71 -6.43
N TRP A 83 -6.64 4.27 -7.53
CA TRP A 83 -6.99 5.59 -8.04
C TRP A 83 -8.49 5.73 -8.34
N ARG A 84 -9.13 4.73 -8.95
CA ARG A 84 -10.56 4.77 -9.32
C ARG A 84 -11.44 5.11 -8.11
N TYR A 85 -11.11 4.54 -6.94
CA TYR A 85 -11.94 4.67 -5.74
C TYR A 85 -11.48 5.78 -4.79
N HIS A 86 -10.21 6.16 -4.82
CA HIS A 86 -9.62 7.03 -3.80
C HIS A 86 -8.87 8.25 -4.34
N HIS A 87 -9.03 8.60 -5.61
CA HIS A 87 -8.36 9.77 -6.21
C HIS A 87 -8.57 11.07 -5.40
N GLU A 88 -9.75 11.29 -4.81
CA GLU A 88 -10.00 12.47 -3.96
C GLU A 88 -9.07 12.53 -2.73
N ARG A 89 -8.77 11.37 -2.11
CA ARG A 89 -7.84 11.28 -0.98
C ARG A 89 -6.38 11.33 -1.44
N LEU A 90 -6.09 10.77 -2.61
CA LEU A 90 -4.77 10.76 -3.21
C LEU A 90 -4.35 12.14 -3.73
N GLY A 91 -5.31 12.99 -4.12
CA GLY A 91 -5.06 14.32 -4.65
C GLY A 91 -4.55 14.27 -6.08
N THR A 92 -3.50 15.03 -6.37
CA THR A 92 -2.91 15.05 -7.71
C THR A 92 -2.13 13.76 -8.02
N THR A 93 -1.93 13.42 -9.29
CA THR A 93 -1.11 12.25 -9.68
C THR A 93 0.31 12.35 -9.15
N TRP A 94 0.86 13.56 -9.03
CA TRP A 94 2.15 13.78 -8.40
C TRP A 94 2.10 13.49 -6.91
N GLN A 95 1.12 14.03 -6.19
CA GLN A 95 0.96 13.85 -4.74
C GLN A 95 0.69 12.38 -4.36
N ALA A 96 -0.06 11.65 -5.19
CA ALA A 96 -0.34 10.23 -4.99
C ALA A 96 0.92 9.34 -4.96
N LEU A 97 2.00 9.79 -5.63
CA LEU A 97 3.31 9.14 -5.67
C LEU A 97 4.30 9.71 -4.65
N ASP A 98 3.87 10.65 -3.79
CA ASP A 98 4.64 11.02 -2.62
C ASP A 98 4.60 9.88 -1.59
N PRO A 99 5.75 9.34 -1.14
CA PRO A 99 5.77 8.18 -0.26
C PRO A 99 5.02 8.40 1.07
N TYR A 100 5.18 9.57 1.69
CA TYR A 100 4.56 9.85 2.99
C TYR A 100 3.07 10.13 2.85
N HIS A 101 2.66 10.87 1.81
CA HIS A 101 1.24 11.07 1.52
C HIS A 101 0.53 9.75 1.22
N ASN A 102 1.09 8.92 0.32
CA ASN A 102 0.52 7.63 -0.05
C ASN A 102 0.37 6.70 1.17
N LEU A 103 1.40 6.65 2.01
CA LEU A 103 1.39 5.87 3.24
C LEU A 103 0.31 6.36 4.21
N ARG A 104 0.14 7.67 4.36
CA ARG A 104 -0.90 8.27 5.21
C ARG A 104 -2.31 7.97 4.70
N VAL A 105 -2.53 8.05 3.39
CA VAL A 105 -3.82 7.69 2.77
C VAL A 105 -4.13 6.20 2.99
N GLY A 106 -3.18 5.31 2.74
CA GLY A 106 -3.36 3.87 2.98
C GLY A 106 -3.63 3.54 4.44
N ALA A 107 -2.89 4.15 5.37
CA ALA A 107 -3.11 3.99 6.80
C ALA A 107 -4.51 4.46 7.24
N ALA A 108 -5.00 5.58 6.70
CA ALA A 108 -6.35 6.08 6.96
C ALA A 108 -7.44 5.13 6.45
N ILE A 109 -7.27 4.52 5.26
CA ILE A 109 -8.20 3.51 4.73
C ILE A 109 -8.20 2.26 5.61
N LEU A 110 -7.03 1.78 6.03
CA LEU A 110 -6.93 0.65 6.95
C LEU A 110 -7.60 0.95 8.30
N LYS A 111 -7.44 2.17 8.82
CA LYS A 111 -8.12 2.63 10.03
C LYS A 111 -9.65 2.67 9.86
N GLN A 112 -10.14 3.07 8.70
CA GLN A 112 -11.57 3.05 8.37
C GLN A 112 -12.14 1.63 8.38
N CYS A 113 -11.41 0.64 7.84
CA CYS A 113 -11.78 -0.76 7.98
C CYS A 113 -11.83 -1.18 9.47
N TYR A 114 -10.89 -0.75 10.30
CA TYR A 114 -10.90 -1.05 11.73
C TYR A 114 -12.08 -0.46 12.49
N GLN A 115 -12.54 0.73 12.13
CA GLN A 115 -13.71 1.35 12.77
C GLN A 115 -14.99 0.50 12.63
N THR A 116 -15.10 -0.28 11.55
CA THR A 116 -16.23 -1.19 11.32
C THR A 116 -15.97 -2.60 11.85
N ARG A 117 -14.76 -3.14 11.61
CA ARG A 117 -14.44 -4.54 11.95
C ARG A 117 -14.03 -4.76 13.39
N ARG A 118 -13.44 -3.75 14.04
CA ARG A 118 -12.88 -3.80 15.41
C ARG A 118 -11.85 -4.90 15.67
N ASP A 119 -11.34 -5.51 14.61
CA ASP A 119 -10.27 -6.50 14.61
C ASP A 119 -9.29 -6.16 13.48
N TRP A 120 -8.00 -6.12 13.79
CA TRP A 120 -6.98 -5.69 12.84
C TRP A 120 -6.82 -6.67 11.68
N TRP A 121 -6.91 -7.98 11.94
CA TRP A 121 -6.75 -8.99 10.89
C TRP A 121 -7.93 -9.03 9.92
N SER A 122 -9.14 -8.82 10.43
CA SER A 122 -10.33 -8.59 9.63
C SER A 122 -10.25 -7.27 8.85
N SER A 123 -9.62 -6.25 9.42
CA SER A 123 -9.40 -4.95 8.77
C SER A 123 -8.42 -5.03 7.60
N VAL A 124 -7.37 -5.86 7.73
CA VAL A 124 -6.44 -6.17 6.63
C VAL A 124 -7.18 -6.83 5.46
N GLY A 125 -8.06 -7.79 5.73
CA GLY A 125 -8.89 -8.39 4.69
C GLY A 125 -9.83 -7.37 4.02
N CYS A 126 -10.49 -6.53 4.83
CA CYS A 126 -11.34 -5.44 4.38
C CYS A 126 -10.60 -4.43 3.50
N TYR A 127 -9.34 -4.09 3.84
CA TYR A 127 -8.52 -3.15 3.09
C TYR A 127 -8.33 -3.57 1.64
N HIS A 128 -8.05 -4.86 1.41
CA HIS A 128 -7.72 -5.37 0.07
C HIS A 128 -8.94 -5.85 -0.72
N ALA A 129 -9.91 -6.48 -0.05
CA ALA A 129 -11.04 -7.13 -0.71
C ALA A 129 -12.30 -7.10 0.18
N PRO A 130 -12.94 -5.91 0.36
CA PRO A 130 -14.04 -5.76 1.31
C PRO A 130 -15.31 -6.56 0.95
N ALA A 131 -15.46 -6.94 -0.32
CA ALA A 131 -16.62 -7.66 -0.86
C ALA A 131 -16.31 -9.12 -1.29
N ASP A 132 -15.08 -9.60 -1.08
CA ASP A 132 -14.66 -10.94 -1.48
C ASP A 132 -13.89 -11.61 -0.33
N ALA A 133 -14.60 -12.49 0.39
CA ALA A 133 -14.09 -13.13 1.61
C ALA A 133 -12.87 -14.03 1.34
N ASP A 134 -12.85 -14.74 0.21
CA ASP A 134 -11.77 -15.66 -0.14
C ASP A 134 -10.49 -14.89 -0.50
N ARG A 135 -10.61 -13.81 -1.26
CA ARG A 135 -9.47 -12.91 -1.54
C ARG A 135 -8.99 -12.23 -0.27
N ALA A 136 -9.89 -11.77 0.59
CA ALA A 136 -9.54 -11.16 1.87
C ALA A 136 -8.76 -12.14 2.78
N ALA A 137 -9.19 -13.40 2.84
CA ALA A 137 -8.52 -14.43 3.64
C ALA A 137 -7.11 -14.75 3.12
N ARG A 138 -6.95 -14.94 1.80
CA ARG A 138 -5.62 -15.15 1.18
C ARG A 138 -4.70 -13.96 1.40
N TYR A 139 -5.22 -12.75 1.23
CA TYR A 139 -4.45 -11.53 1.44
C TYR A 139 -3.99 -11.40 2.90
N ARG A 140 -4.87 -11.64 3.87
CA ARG A 140 -4.53 -11.65 5.29
C ARG A 140 -3.38 -12.62 5.59
N GLN A 141 -3.42 -13.85 5.08
CA GLN A 141 -2.35 -14.84 5.29
C GLN A 141 -0.99 -14.32 4.78
N ARG A 142 -0.98 -13.66 3.61
CA ARG A 142 0.23 -13.04 3.06
C ARG A 142 0.77 -11.94 3.97
N VAL A 143 -0.09 -11.07 4.49
CA VAL A 143 0.31 -10.01 5.43
C VAL A 143 0.81 -10.58 6.76
N VAL A 144 0.15 -11.61 7.32
CA VAL A 144 0.60 -12.30 8.54
C VAL A 144 2.02 -12.87 8.37
N SER A 145 2.34 -13.43 7.20
CA SER A 145 3.69 -13.95 6.91
C SER A 145 4.75 -12.84 6.96
N HIS A 146 4.46 -11.66 6.41
CA HIS A 146 5.36 -10.50 6.54
C HIS A 146 5.44 -9.99 7.97
N TRP A 147 4.31 -9.92 8.67
CA TRP A 147 4.23 -9.43 10.05
C TRP A 147 5.07 -10.28 11.01
N ARG A 148 4.95 -11.62 10.95
CA ARG A 148 5.76 -12.52 11.79
C ARG A 148 7.25 -12.28 11.61
N ARG A 149 7.73 -12.18 10.37
CA ARG A 149 9.14 -11.88 10.08
C ARG A 149 9.62 -10.52 10.61
N ILE A 150 8.71 -9.55 10.74
CA ILE A 150 9.04 -8.24 11.32
C ILE A 150 9.21 -8.36 12.84
N GLU A 151 8.34 -9.12 13.50
CA GLU A 151 8.40 -9.35 14.95
C GLU A 151 9.60 -10.24 15.32
N ASP A 152 9.91 -11.27 14.53
CA ASP A 152 11.05 -12.17 14.77
C ASP A 152 12.43 -11.47 14.58
N ALA A 153 12.44 -10.35 13.85
CA ALA A 153 13.65 -9.57 13.58
C ALA A 153 13.83 -8.37 14.54
N GLY A 154 12.91 -8.20 15.49
CA GLY A 154 12.93 -7.15 16.53
C GLY A 154 13.41 -7.70 17.86
#